data_AF-A0A9P7F5S3-F1
#
_entry.id   AF-A0A9P7F5S3-F1
#
_cell.length_a   1.000
_cell.length_b   1.000
_cell.length_c   1.000
_cell.angle_alpha   90.00
_cell.angle_beta   90.00
_cell.angle_gamma   90.00
#
_symmetry.space_group_name_H-M   'P 1'
#
loop_
_entity.id
_entity.type
_entity.pdbx_description
1 polymer ?
#
loop_
_entity_poly.entity_id
_entity_poly.type
_entity_poly.pdbx_seq_one_letter_code
_entity_poly.pdbx_strand_id
1 'polypeptide(L)'
;MLDNIEDKAKEYLRSDPILWIPSKIWFELIRRRVREIQRTQITVVKKNPPNLGIITGLLNHMLRSTTSTPIIYDRHVRESLALLEYRNVLETAGMFFLQDFDLASDTCLEEVQQIDDVNVLALMGATAKARRDRAVGRLEGWKNLESEMEDYPIGRTPTWNTLKTAIASSPGLIMRQWTRSTSLSINELSVGRLIVNFTRQMWLMLTNEVFKGITPYPSSLNDAMKCWTITSIDDTLASVAFEACNSGLHDNTGVTPGRMGPKSKAFLDRCSLFFPDPDASHKEKSQWSTLWEGDGYIAEFHRMMKNMNEDQEASLKQGLCQVFSDLHCLPASGARVWIRKNDAIVFVTNPAFYRIDCVGRNGKSQRRAPRARRTLKLIKGKHIFAADLMDSHPFDTDGNLRRKTERQKRREIHKKMTMAKRNNRVPPPPRLRKKSRPFPMRASEHVARDDEMEVD
;
A
#
# COMPACT_ATOMS: atom_id res chain seq x y z
N MET A 1 51.48 -18.87 26.23
CA MET A 1 52.48 -18.23 25.34
C MET A 1 52.20 -16.74 25.12
N LEU A 2 51.48 -16.09 26.05
CA LEU A 2 51.07 -14.67 25.98
C LEU A 2 51.24 -13.95 27.33
N ASP A 3 52.01 -14.52 28.27
CA ASP A 3 52.30 -13.84 29.54
C ASP A 3 53.48 -12.88 29.34
N ASN A 4 53.40 -11.69 29.95
CA ASN A 4 54.35 -10.57 29.80
C ASN A 4 54.45 -9.92 28.42
N ILE A 5 53.37 -9.88 27.62
CA ILE A 5 53.34 -9.10 26.37
C ILE A 5 53.65 -7.63 26.60
N GLU A 6 53.07 -7.03 27.65
CA GLU A 6 53.21 -5.59 27.90
C GLU A 6 54.66 -5.21 28.24
N ASP A 7 55.31 -6.00 29.09
CA ASP A 7 56.70 -5.77 29.49
C ASP A 7 57.67 -6.03 28.33
N LYS A 8 57.42 -7.10 27.56
CA LYS A 8 58.21 -7.39 26.35
C LYS A 8 58.01 -6.35 25.25
N ALA A 9 56.81 -5.81 25.11
CA ALA A 9 56.54 -4.70 24.18
C ALA A 9 57.25 -3.42 24.63
N LYS A 10 57.24 -3.10 25.93
CA LYS A 10 57.96 -1.95 26.50
C LYS A 10 59.47 -2.10 26.34
N GLU A 11 60.02 -3.30 26.56
CA GLU A 11 61.44 -3.60 26.35
C GLU A 11 61.84 -3.50 24.87
N TYR A 12 61.03 -4.06 23.97
CA TYR A 12 61.23 -3.97 22.53
C TYR A 12 61.16 -2.52 22.04
N LEU A 13 60.19 -1.71 22.49
CA LEU A 13 60.09 -0.31 22.12
C LEU A 13 61.27 0.54 22.62
N ARG A 14 61.88 0.16 23.76
CA ARG A 14 63.10 0.81 24.29
C ARG A 14 64.36 0.48 23.49
N SER A 15 64.35 -0.60 22.70
CA SER A 15 65.52 -1.00 21.90
C SER A 15 65.61 -0.34 20.53
N ASP A 16 64.81 0.71 20.27
CA ASP A 16 64.64 1.36 18.95
C ASP A 16 64.46 0.34 17.81
N PRO A 17 63.39 -0.46 17.87
CA PRO A 17 63.30 -1.64 17.05
C PRO A 17 62.96 -1.29 15.59
N ILE A 18 63.72 -1.85 14.65
CA ILE A 18 63.38 -1.77 13.23
C ILE A 18 62.38 -2.89 12.89
N LEU A 19 61.16 -2.51 12.53
CA LEU A 19 60.14 -3.44 12.04
C LEU A 19 60.34 -3.70 10.55
N TRP A 20 60.83 -4.91 10.22
CA TRP A 20 60.92 -5.36 8.83
C TRP A 20 59.61 -5.98 8.37
N ILE A 21 58.88 -5.29 7.50
CA ILE A 21 57.65 -5.80 6.90
C ILE A 21 57.98 -6.38 5.52
N PRO A 22 57.64 -7.66 5.24
CA PRO A 22 57.79 -8.21 3.90
C PRO A 22 57.05 -7.35 2.87
N SER A 23 57.73 -6.96 1.79
CA SER A 23 57.18 -6.06 0.77
C SER A 23 55.86 -6.57 0.20
N LYS A 24 55.68 -7.90 0.07
CA LYS A 24 54.43 -8.53 -0.34
C LYS A 24 53.26 -8.16 0.58
N ILE A 25 53.47 -8.14 1.90
CA ILE A 25 52.43 -7.81 2.89
C ILE A 25 52.10 -6.33 2.81
N TRP A 26 53.12 -5.48 2.75
CA TRP A 26 52.96 -4.03 2.63
C TRP A 26 52.18 -3.63 1.37
N PHE A 27 52.61 -4.09 0.19
CA PHE A 27 51.94 -3.76 -1.07
C PHE A 27 50.54 -4.35 -1.16
N GLU A 28 50.29 -5.52 -0.58
CA GLU A 28 48.94 -6.10 -0.54
C GLU A 28 47.99 -5.26 0.32
N LEU A 29 48.45 -4.75 1.46
CA LEU A 29 47.68 -3.84 2.30
C LEU A 29 47.30 -2.55 1.54
N ILE A 30 48.28 -1.90 0.91
CA ILE A 30 48.06 -0.69 0.12
C ILE A 30 47.08 -0.97 -1.04
N ARG A 31 47.27 -2.08 -1.76
CA ARG A 31 46.39 -2.49 -2.86
C ARG A 31 44.95 -2.66 -2.41
N ARG A 32 44.71 -3.33 -1.27
CA ARG A 32 43.37 -3.51 -0.71
C ARG A 32 42.74 -2.16 -0.35
N ARG A 33 43.50 -1.30 0.34
CA ARG A 33 43.03 0.01 0.78
C ARG A 33 42.60 0.90 -0.40
N VAL A 34 43.44 0.98 -1.45
CA VAL A 34 43.10 1.73 -2.66
C VAL A 34 41.83 1.18 -3.33
N ARG A 35 41.71 -0.15 -3.43
CA ARG A 35 40.53 -0.79 -4.03
C ARG A 35 39.25 -0.52 -3.27
N GLU A 36 39.28 -0.61 -1.94
CA GLU A 36 38.08 -0.34 -1.14
C GLU A 36 37.68 1.13 -1.23
N ILE A 37 38.62 2.08 -1.14
CA ILE A 37 38.31 3.51 -1.30
C ILE A 37 37.68 3.79 -2.68
N GLN A 38 38.21 3.18 -3.75
CA GLN A 38 37.64 3.31 -5.09
C GLN A 38 36.23 2.71 -5.19
N ARG A 39 36.00 1.53 -4.60
CA ARG A 39 34.66 0.91 -4.57
C ARG A 39 33.66 1.76 -3.81
N THR A 40 34.06 2.28 -2.66
CA THR A 40 33.27 3.22 -1.85
C THR A 40 32.91 4.44 -2.67
N GLN A 41 33.88 5.09 -3.34
CA GLN A 41 33.63 6.25 -4.19
C GLN A 41 32.64 5.94 -5.31
N ILE A 42 32.81 4.82 -6.02
CA ILE A 42 31.89 4.41 -7.11
C ILE A 42 30.47 4.20 -6.55
N THR A 43 30.34 3.58 -5.40
CA THR A 43 29.04 3.30 -4.75
C THR A 43 28.36 4.59 -4.29
N VAL A 44 29.10 5.49 -3.62
CA VAL A 44 28.60 6.79 -3.15
C VAL A 44 28.18 7.67 -4.33
N VAL A 45 28.98 7.73 -5.40
CA VAL A 45 28.63 8.45 -6.64
C VAL A 45 27.32 7.92 -7.24
N LYS A 46 27.12 6.59 -7.25
CA LYS A 46 25.87 5.98 -7.74
C LYS A 46 24.67 6.31 -6.85
N LYS A 47 24.83 6.27 -5.52
CA LYS A 47 23.78 6.68 -4.56
C LYS A 47 23.45 8.17 -4.69
N ASN A 48 24.46 8.98 -5.03
CA ASN A 48 24.34 10.41 -5.21
C ASN A 48 23.69 11.11 -3.99
N PRO A 49 24.34 11.07 -2.82
CA PRO A 49 23.81 11.72 -1.62
C PRO A 49 23.96 13.25 -1.66
N PRO A 50 23.22 13.98 -0.80
CA PRO A 50 23.27 15.44 -0.74
C PRO A 50 24.62 16.04 -0.33
N ASN A 51 25.48 15.28 0.36
CA ASN A 51 26.85 15.66 0.74
C ASN A 51 27.94 14.90 -0.05
N LEU A 52 27.66 14.58 -1.32
CA LEU A 52 28.58 13.84 -2.18
C LEU A 52 29.97 14.48 -2.25
N GLY A 53 30.05 15.81 -2.30
CA GLY A 53 31.31 16.55 -2.35
C GLY A 53 32.13 16.36 -1.08
N ILE A 54 31.51 16.47 0.09
CA ILE A 54 32.15 16.23 1.39
C ILE A 54 32.70 14.80 1.48
N ILE A 55 31.89 13.79 1.15
CA ILE A 55 32.34 12.38 1.19
C ILE A 55 33.46 12.14 0.18
N THR A 56 33.36 12.73 -1.02
CA THR A 56 34.42 12.62 -2.04
C THR A 56 35.72 13.27 -1.56
N GLY A 57 35.66 14.41 -0.87
CA GLY A 57 36.81 15.07 -0.26
C GLY A 57 37.51 14.20 0.79
N LEU A 58 36.73 13.58 1.67
CA LEU A 58 37.23 12.62 2.68
C LEU A 58 37.90 11.40 2.03
N LEU A 59 37.24 10.78 1.04
CA LEU A 59 37.79 9.61 0.35
C LEU A 59 39.05 9.94 -0.43
N ASN A 60 39.13 11.13 -1.04
CA ASN A 60 40.35 11.62 -1.68
C ASN A 60 41.48 11.84 -0.67
N HIS A 61 41.19 12.41 0.50
CA HIS A 61 42.18 12.52 1.57
C HIS A 61 42.70 11.14 2.01
N MET A 62 41.79 10.19 2.25
CA MET A 62 42.13 8.81 2.59
C MET A 62 42.98 8.14 1.51
N LEU A 63 42.66 8.36 0.23
CA LEU A 63 43.43 7.82 -0.89
C LEU A 63 44.86 8.38 -0.89
N ARG A 64 45.02 9.70 -0.72
CA ARG A 64 46.35 10.34 -0.64
C ARG A 64 47.15 9.85 0.57
N SER A 65 46.46 9.61 1.69
CA SER A 65 47.04 9.07 2.93
C SER A 65 47.58 7.64 2.81
N THR A 66 47.28 6.93 1.71
CA THR A 66 47.82 5.58 1.49
C THR A 66 49.29 5.59 1.05
N THR A 67 49.72 6.65 0.36
CA THR A 67 51.07 6.74 -0.24
C THR A 67 51.96 7.78 0.43
N SER A 68 51.38 8.76 1.11
CA SER A 68 52.11 9.86 1.75
C SER A 68 51.28 10.46 2.89
N THR A 69 51.85 11.37 3.66
CA THR A 69 51.11 12.18 4.64
C THR A 69 50.58 13.44 3.95
N PRO A 70 49.30 13.50 3.54
CA PRO A 70 48.79 14.62 2.77
C PRO A 70 48.64 15.87 3.63
N ILE A 71 49.05 17.01 3.07
CA ILE A 71 48.72 18.33 3.63
C ILE A 71 47.24 18.61 3.33
N ILE A 72 46.46 18.97 4.36
CA ILE A 72 45.02 19.20 4.26
C ILE A 72 44.73 20.66 3.87
N TYR A 73 44.46 20.88 2.59
CA TYR A 73 44.19 22.21 2.04
C TYR A 73 42.73 22.62 2.16
N ASP A 74 41.81 21.69 1.91
CA ASP A 74 40.38 22.00 1.83
C ASP A 74 39.74 22.11 3.22
N ARG A 75 39.03 23.23 3.45
CA ARG A 75 38.34 23.51 4.72
C ARG A 75 37.34 22.42 5.10
N HIS A 76 36.49 22.01 4.15
CA HIS A 76 35.45 21.00 4.40
C HIS A 76 36.04 19.64 4.79
N VAL A 77 37.20 19.27 4.24
CA VAL A 77 37.90 18.04 4.62
C VAL A 77 38.44 18.16 6.04
N ARG A 78 39.05 19.30 6.40
CA ARG A 78 39.56 19.53 7.76
C ARG A 78 38.46 19.48 8.82
N GLU A 79 37.33 20.14 8.56
CA GLU A 79 36.18 20.14 9.47
C GLU A 79 35.59 18.74 9.60
N SER A 80 35.44 18.02 8.49
CA SER A 80 34.92 16.64 8.51
C SER A 80 35.85 15.67 9.25
N LEU A 81 37.16 15.80 9.09
CA LEU A 81 38.13 14.99 9.84
C LEU A 81 38.14 15.30 11.34
N ALA A 82 37.88 16.56 11.72
CA ALA A 82 37.74 16.92 13.13
C ALA A 82 36.48 16.30 13.76
N LEU A 83 35.36 16.31 13.03
CA LEU A 83 34.11 15.69 13.47
C LEU A 83 34.21 14.16 13.58
N LEU A 84 34.99 13.54 12.70
CA LEU A 84 35.25 12.09 12.69
C LEU A 84 36.38 11.67 13.64
N GLU A 85 36.75 12.54 14.59
CA GLU A 85 37.81 12.30 15.57
C GLU A 85 39.12 11.73 14.97
N TYR A 86 39.54 12.25 13.81
CA TYR A 86 40.65 11.71 13.02
C TYR A 86 41.90 11.37 13.84
N ARG A 87 42.26 12.25 14.79
CA ARG A 87 43.41 12.06 15.66
C ARG A 87 43.25 10.84 16.58
N ASN A 88 42.11 10.69 17.24
CA ASN A 88 41.84 9.58 18.15
C ASN A 88 41.87 8.23 17.40
N VAL A 89 41.27 8.20 16.20
CA VAL A 89 41.27 7.02 15.34
C VAL A 89 42.70 6.68 14.89
N LEU A 90 43.49 7.68 14.48
CA LEU A 90 44.87 7.48 14.05
C LEU A 90 45.76 6.99 15.20
N GLU A 91 45.61 7.56 16.40
CA GLU A 91 46.38 7.17 17.59
C GLU A 91 46.06 5.74 18.04
N THR A 92 44.81 5.30 17.88
CA THR A 92 44.37 3.96 18.29
C THR A 92 44.67 2.88 17.25
N ALA A 93 44.42 3.17 15.97
CA ALA A 93 44.48 2.19 14.89
C ALA A 93 45.73 2.31 13.99
N GLY A 94 46.55 3.35 14.20
CA GLY A 94 47.71 3.66 13.36
C GLY A 94 47.35 4.16 11.95
N MET A 95 46.05 4.17 11.59
CA MET A 95 45.56 4.69 10.33
C MET A 95 44.06 5.02 10.41
N PHE A 96 43.61 5.94 9.57
CA PHE A 96 42.23 6.41 9.57
C PHE A 96 41.30 5.54 8.71
N PHE A 97 40.13 5.24 9.27
CA PHE A 97 39.02 4.51 8.63
C PHE A 97 37.68 5.14 9.02
N LEU A 98 36.67 4.93 8.18
CA LEU A 98 35.28 5.24 8.50
C LEU A 98 34.66 3.97 9.08
N GLN A 99 34.65 3.84 10.41
CA GLN A 99 34.31 2.58 11.09
C GLN A 99 32.82 2.25 10.99
N ASP A 100 31.98 3.27 11.11
CA ASP A 100 30.52 3.11 11.19
C ASP A 100 29.80 3.42 9.88
N PHE A 101 30.54 3.54 8.77
CA PHE A 101 29.93 3.86 7.49
C PHE A 101 29.48 2.60 6.74
N ASP A 102 28.19 2.26 6.85
CA ASP A 102 27.61 1.18 6.08
C ASP A 102 27.08 1.67 4.73
N LEU A 103 27.80 1.30 3.67
CA LEU A 103 27.39 1.57 2.30
C LEU A 103 26.09 0.87 1.88
N ALA A 104 25.51 -0.05 2.65
CA ALA A 104 24.21 -0.63 2.37
C ALA A 104 23.08 0.26 2.91
N SER A 105 23.07 0.56 4.20
CA SER A 105 22.03 1.37 4.87
C SER A 105 22.20 2.86 4.66
N ASP A 106 23.43 3.37 4.69
CA ASP A 106 23.65 4.80 4.92
C ASP A 106 23.63 5.55 3.60
N THR A 107 22.94 6.69 3.63
CA THR A 107 22.97 7.67 2.54
C THR A 107 24.06 8.70 2.77
N CYS A 108 24.31 9.09 4.01
CA CYS A 108 25.32 10.06 4.43
C CYS A 108 25.99 9.57 5.73
N LEU A 109 27.22 10.00 5.99
CA LEU A 109 27.85 9.91 7.31
C LEU A 109 27.15 10.89 8.26
N GLU A 110 26.63 10.44 9.41
CA GLU A 110 25.83 11.28 10.32
C GLU A 110 26.66 12.37 11.01
N GLU A 111 27.93 12.08 11.28
CA GLU A 111 28.84 12.90 12.07
C GLU A 111 29.34 14.13 11.29
N VAL A 112 29.27 14.08 9.96
CA VAL A 112 29.70 15.18 9.09
C VAL A 112 28.50 15.95 8.55
N GLN A 113 28.79 17.08 7.90
CA GLN A 113 27.74 17.89 7.31
C GLN A 113 26.93 17.10 6.26
N GLN A 114 25.60 17.15 6.39
CA GLN A 114 24.65 16.34 5.61
C GLN A 114 24.37 16.88 4.20
N ILE A 115 24.75 18.12 3.91
CA ILE A 115 24.51 18.78 2.62
C ILE A 115 25.76 19.56 2.22
N ASP A 116 26.20 19.40 0.98
CA ASP A 116 27.32 20.16 0.43
C ASP A 116 27.02 21.67 0.48
N ASP A 117 27.97 22.45 1.04
CA ASP A 117 27.90 23.89 1.06
C ASP A 117 28.33 24.52 -0.29
N VAL A 118 28.19 25.84 -0.41
CA VAL A 118 28.53 26.54 -1.67
C VAL A 118 30.02 26.39 -2.02
N ASN A 119 30.90 26.31 -1.02
CA ASN A 119 32.34 26.18 -1.22
C ASN A 119 32.71 24.79 -1.76
N VAL A 120 32.10 23.73 -1.24
CA VAL A 120 32.24 22.35 -1.72
C VAL A 120 31.69 22.22 -3.13
N LEU A 121 30.53 22.82 -3.41
CA LEU A 121 29.93 22.80 -4.74
C LEU A 121 30.81 23.50 -5.78
N ALA A 122 31.50 24.57 -5.41
CA ALA A 122 32.45 25.27 -6.29
C ALA A 122 33.62 24.36 -6.70
N LEU A 123 34.10 23.50 -5.79
CA LEU A 123 35.16 22.52 -6.06
C LEU A 123 34.69 21.35 -6.95
N MET A 124 33.40 21.01 -6.89
CA MET A 124 32.80 19.88 -7.62
C MET A 124 32.36 20.22 -9.06
N GLY A 125 32.38 21.51 -9.44
CA GLY A 125 32.13 21.99 -10.80
C GLY A 125 30.65 22.28 -11.12
N ALA A 126 30.41 22.76 -12.35
CA ALA A 126 29.17 23.44 -12.75
C ALA A 126 27.86 22.62 -12.60
N THR A 127 27.93 21.29 -12.55
CA THR A 127 26.75 20.41 -12.43
C THR A 127 26.45 19.97 -10.99
N ALA A 128 27.32 20.32 -10.03
CA ALA A 128 27.23 19.86 -8.65
C ALA A 128 25.95 20.34 -7.95
N LYS A 129 25.58 21.61 -8.12
CA LYS A 129 24.36 22.20 -7.52
C LYS A 129 23.10 21.46 -7.96
N ALA A 130 22.90 21.29 -9.28
CA ALA A 130 21.75 20.57 -9.83
C ALA A 130 21.70 19.10 -9.37
N ARG A 131 22.86 18.48 -9.18
CA ARG A 131 22.99 17.10 -8.70
C ARG A 131 22.62 16.96 -7.21
N ARG A 132 23.04 17.92 -6.38
CA ARG A 132 22.67 18.05 -4.96
C ARG A 132 21.18 18.32 -4.80
N ASP A 133 20.61 19.26 -5.56
CA ASP A 133 19.18 19.60 -5.50
C ASP A 133 18.30 18.36 -5.77
N ARG A 134 18.67 17.54 -6.75
CA ARG A 134 17.99 16.27 -7.03
C ARG A 134 18.17 15.24 -5.91
N ALA A 135 19.29 15.27 -5.20
CA ALA A 135 19.55 14.35 -4.09
C ALA A 135 18.73 14.73 -2.85
N VAL A 136 18.68 16.02 -2.52
CA VAL A 136 17.84 16.56 -1.44
C VAL A 136 16.36 16.24 -1.68
N GLY A 137 15.85 16.47 -2.90
CA GLY A 137 14.46 16.12 -3.23
C GLY A 137 14.14 14.62 -3.17
N ARG A 138 15.12 13.73 -3.37
CA ARG A 138 14.94 12.28 -3.15
C ARG A 138 14.86 11.92 -1.67
N LEU A 139 15.67 12.58 -0.83
CA LEU A 139 15.71 12.35 0.62
C LEU A 139 14.42 12.83 1.30
N GLU A 140 13.93 14.01 0.91
CA GLU A 140 12.63 14.55 1.37
C GLU A 140 11.46 13.66 0.91
N GLY A 141 11.51 13.13 -0.31
CA GLY A 141 10.51 12.20 -0.83
C GLY A 141 10.47 10.85 -0.10
N TRP A 142 11.60 10.35 0.41
CA TRP A 142 11.68 9.07 1.14
C TRP A 142 11.18 9.19 2.58
N LYS A 143 11.56 10.25 3.31
CA LYS A 143 11.05 10.50 4.67
C LYS A 143 9.52 10.66 4.69
N ASN A 144 8.94 11.23 3.63
CA ASN A 144 7.49 11.34 3.48
C ASN A 144 6.83 10.00 3.09
N LEU A 145 7.53 9.10 2.37
CA LEU A 145 6.95 7.83 1.91
C LEU A 145 6.81 6.79 3.02
N GLU A 146 7.77 6.72 3.96
CA GLU A 146 7.73 5.77 5.08
C GLU A 146 6.60 6.12 6.05
N SER A 147 6.42 7.40 6.38
CA SER A 147 5.30 7.90 7.20
C SER A 147 3.95 7.81 6.46
N GLU A 148 3.92 7.95 5.12
CA GLU A 148 2.68 7.76 4.35
C GLU A 148 2.30 6.28 4.15
N MET A 149 3.26 5.34 4.07
CA MET A 149 2.98 3.90 3.93
C MET A 149 2.47 3.29 5.24
N GLU A 150 3.17 3.55 6.35
CA GLU A 150 2.57 4.22 7.50
C GLU A 150 1.05 4.16 7.66
N ASP A 151 0.48 5.35 7.44
CA ASP A 151 -0.93 5.72 7.61
C ASP A 151 -1.85 5.32 6.46
N TYR A 152 -1.29 5.07 5.27
CA TYR A 152 -2.03 4.78 4.05
C TYR A 152 -1.38 3.62 3.27
N PRO A 153 -1.59 2.37 3.70
CA PRO A 153 -0.88 1.19 3.18
C PRO A 153 -1.12 0.90 1.69
N ILE A 154 -2.19 1.45 1.11
CA ILE A 154 -2.53 1.34 -0.31
C ILE A 154 -2.53 2.71 -1.02
N GLY A 155 -1.89 3.71 -0.40
CA GLY A 155 -1.91 5.11 -0.79
C GLY A 155 -3.17 5.85 -0.29
N ARG A 156 -3.11 7.18 -0.27
CA ARG A 156 -4.20 8.05 0.22
C ARG A 156 -5.48 7.96 -0.60
N THR A 157 -5.35 7.78 -1.91
CA THR A 157 -6.47 7.82 -2.86
C THR A 157 -6.51 6.58 -3.77
N PRO A 158 -6.67 5.37 -3.22
CA PRO A 158 -6.66 4.13 -4.01
C PRO A 158 -7.90 4.05 -4.91
N THR A 159 -7.85 3.19 -5.93
CA THR A 159 -9.06 2.87 -6.71
C THR A 159 -9.98 1.94 -5.92
N TRP A 160 -11.28 1.93 -6.23
CA TRP A 160 -12.24 1.01 -5.57
C TRP A 160 -11.83 -0.46 -5.66
N ASN A 161 -11.29 -0.88 -6.81
CA ASN A 161 -10.82 -2.25 -6.99
C ASN A 161 -9.60 -2.56 -6.12
N THR A 162 -8.66 -1.61 -6.00
CA THR A 162 -7.49 -1.74 -5.11
C THR A 162 -7.94 -1.91 -3.66
N LEU A 163 -8.86 -1.06 -3.20
CA LEU A 163 -9.41 -1.12 -1.85
C LEU A 163 -10.14 -2.44 -1.59
N LYS A 164 -11.00 -2.88 -2.52
CA LYS A 164 -11.72 -4.15 -2.42
C LYS A 164 -10.77 -5.35 -2.36
N THR A 165 -9.73 -5.37 -3.19
CA THR A 165 -8.72 -6.43 -3.17
C THR A 165 -7.94 -6.43 -1.87
N ALA A 166 -7.55 -5.26 -1.38
CA ALA A 166 -6.78 -5.13 -0.15
C ALA A 166 -7.58 -5.55 1.10
N ILE A 167 -8.86 -5.18 1.19
CA ILE A 167 -9.77 -5.62 2.26
C ILE A 167 -9.98 -7.14 2.21
N ALA A 168 -10.11 -7.72 1.00
CA ALA A 168 -10.28 -9.15 0.87
C ALA A 168 -9.02 -9.96 1.23
N SER A 169 -7.82 -9.39 1.04
CA SER A 169 -6.55 -10.09 1.29
C SER A 169 -5.95 -9.82 2.68
N SER A 170 -6.08 -8.59 3.19
CA SER A 170 -5.38 -8.13 4.39
C SER A 170 -6.18 -7.02 5.09
N PRO A 171 -7.40 -7.32 5.58
CA PRO A 171 -8.32 -6.32 6.14
C PRO A 171 -7.72 -5.60 7.35
N GLY A 172 -6.93 -6.28 8.19
CA GLY A 172 -6.27 -5.68 9.36
C GLY A 172 -5.22 -4.62 9.05
N LEU A 173 -4.63 -4.62 7.85
CA LEU A 173 -3.70 -3.56 7.42
C LEU A 173 -4.46 -2.29 6.99
N ILE A 174 -5.61 -2.48 6.34
CA ILE A 174 -6.40 -1.39 5.74
C ILE A 174 -7.29 -0.69 6.76
N MET A 175 -7.67 -1.39 7.81
CA MET A 175 -8.58 -0.87 8.83
C MET A 175 -7.78 -0.27 9.97
N ARG A 176 -8.16 0.94 10.38
CA ARG A 176 -7.63 1.59 11.58
C ARG A 176 -7.88 0.69 12.78
N GLN A 177 -7.03 0.82 13.80
CA GLN A 177 -7.26 0.11 15.05
C GLN A 177 -8.60 0.55 15.66
N TRP A 178 -9.39 -0.41 16.15
CA TRP A 178 -10.65 -0.09 16.79
C TRP A 178 -10.41 0.61 18.12
N THR A 179 -11.03 1.77 18.30
CA THR A 179 -11.06 2.50 19.57
C THR A 179 -12.50 2.84 19.89
N ARG A 180 -12.94 2.57 21.11
CA ARG A 180 -14.30 2.92 21.57
C ARG A 180 -14.46 4.44 21.56
N SER A 181 -15.51 4.93 20.91
CA SER A 181 -15.92 6.33 21.02
C SER A 181 -16.51 6.59 22.41
N THR A 182 -16.07 7.65 23.08
CA THR A 182 -16.54 8.07 24.41
C THR A 182 -17.91 8.78 24.39
N SER A 183 -18.59 8.83 23.24
CA SER A 183 -19.72 9.74 22.99
C SER A 183 -21.12 9.17 23.21
N LEU A 184 -21.28 7.97 23.78
CA LEU A 184 -22.59 7.38 24.10
C LEU A 184 -23.12 7.94 25.43
N SER A 185 -24.08 8.87 25.39
CA SER A 185 -24.38 9.70 26.56
C SER A 185 -25.79 9.58 27.17
N ILE A 186 -26.79 8.92 26.55
CA ILE A 186 -28.18 9.04 27.07
C ILE A 186 -28.90 7.69 27.34
N ASN A 187 -28.55 6.58 26.68
CA ASN A 187 -29.26 5.29 26.85
C ASN A 187 -28.32 4.08 26.96
N GLU A 188 -27.13 4.26 27.52
CA GLU A 188 -26.05 3.26 27.47
C GLU A 188 -26.45 1.90 28.06
N LEU A 189 -27.29 1.85 29.10
CA LEU A 189 -27.76 0.60 29.70
C LEU A 189 -28.70 -0.19 28.78
N SER A 190 -29.72 0.47 28.24
CA SER A 190 -30.71 -0.14 27.33
C SER A 190 -30.07 -0.55 26.00
N VAL A 191 -29.27 0.35 25.40
CA VAL A 191 -28.49 0.08 24.19
C VAL A 191 -27.50 -1.04 24.45
N GLY A 192 -26.79 -0.99 25.58
CA GLY A 192 -25.80 -2.00 25.97
C GLY A 192 -26.40 -3.38 26.09
N ARG A 193 -27.53 -3.51 26.79
CA ARG A 193 -28.27 -4.76 26.92
C ARG A 193 -28.69 -5.32 25.56
N LEU A 194 -29.30 -4.50 24.71
CA LEU A 194 -29.75 -4.91 23.38
C LEU A 194 -28.57 -5.34 22.48
N ILE A 195 -27.45 -4.62 22.50
CA ILE A 195 -26.27 -4.95 21.69
C ILE A 195 -25.57 -6.21 22.23
N VAL A 196 -25.53 -6.42 23.54
CA VAL A 196 -25.02 -7.66 24.14
C VAL A 196 -25.88 -8.84 23.69
N ASN A 197 -27.21 -8.74 23.78
CA ASN A 197 -28.13 -9.81 23.39
C ASN A 197 -28.10 -10.07 21.88
N PHE A 198 -28.10 -9.00 21.07
CA PHE A 198 -27.86 -9.07 19.64
C PHE A 198 -26.58 -9.86 19.34
N THR A 199 -25.45 -9.47 19.95
CA THR A 199 -24.16 -10.10 19.66
C THR A 199 -24.19 -11.57 20.06
N ARG A 200 -24.61 -11.90 21.29
CA ARG A 200 -24.72 -13.29 21.77
C ARG A 200 -25.57 -14.14 20.84
N GLN A 201 -26.79 -13.70 20.53
CA GLN A 201 -27.73 -14.49 19.74
C GLN A 201 -27.25 -14.65 18.30
N MET A 202 -26.66 -13.61 17.70
CA MET A 202 -26.07 -13.72 16.36
C MET A 202 -24.98 -14.80 16.30
N TRP A 203 -24.05 -14.81 17.26
CA TRP A 203 -23.00 -15.82 17.34
C TRP A 203 -23.56 -17.23 17.63
N LEU A 204 -24.58 -17.34 18.49
CA LEU A 204 -25.25 -18.62 18.79
C LEU A 204 -25.94 -19.26 17.58
N MET A 205 -26.29 -18.48 16.54
CA MET A 205 -26.86 -19.03 15.31
C MET A 205 -25.85 -19.77 14.42
N LEU A 206 -24.56 -19.70 14.74
CA LEU A 206 -23.50 -20.41 14.03
C LEU A 206 -23.24 -21.78 14.70
N THR A 207 -22.90 -22.78 13.89
CA THR A 207 -22.56 -24.12 14.39
C THR A 207 -21.16 -24.13 15.02
N ASN A 208 -20.93 -24.95 16.04
CA ASN A 208 -19.64 -25.02 16.74
C ASN A 208 -18.45 -25.29 15.81
N GLU A 209 -18.68 -25.98 14.69
CA GLU A 209 -17.65 -26.30 13.68
C GLU A 209 -17.04 -25.09 12.97
N VAL A 210 -17.71 -23.93 12.94
CA VAL A 210 -17.16 -22.73 12.29
C VAL A 210 -16.19 -21.96 13.17
N PHE A 211 -16.15 -22.26 14.47
CA PHE A 211 -15.31 -21.58 15.45
C PHE A 211 -13.93 -22.23 15.53
N LYS A 212 -12.90 -21.41 15.71
CA LYS A 212 -11.53 -21.86 16.04
C LYS A 212 -11.40 -22.35 17.49
N GLY A 213 -12.41 -22.06 18.32
CA GLY A 213 -12.41 -22.34 19.74
C GLY A 213 -13.73 -21.94 20.41
N ILE A 214 -13.65 -21.13 21.46
CA ILE A 214 -14.79 -20.77 22.30
C ILE A 214 -15.67 -19.72 21.61
N THR A 215 -16.98 -19.95 21.60
CA THR A 215 -17.97 -18.98 21.12
C THR A 215 -17.94 -17.71 21.96
N PRO A 216 -17.89 -16.51 21.35
CA PRO A 216 -17.90 -15.26 22.08
C PRO A 216 -19.15 -15.11 22.96
N TYR A 217 -18.95 -14.73 24.23
CA TYR A 217 -20.04 -14.48 25.17
C TYR A 217 -19.84 -13.14 25.89
N PRO A 218 -20.07 -12.01 25.20
CA PRO A 218 -19.81 -10.69 25.77
C PRO A 218 -20.73 -10.42 26.97
N SER A 219 -20.23 -9.75 28.01
CA SER A 219 -21.00 -9.36 29.20
C SER A 219 -21.24 -7.85 29.30
N SER A 220 -20.53 -7.06 28.50
CA SER A 220 -20.65 -5.60 28.44
C SER A 220 -20.83 -5.11 27.00
N LEU A 221 -21.33 -3.88 26.84
CA LEU A 221 -21.41 -3.22 25.53
C LEU A 221 -20.04 -3.17 24.84
N ASN A 222 -18.98 -2.90 25.61
CA ASN A 222 -17.62 -2.84 25.08
C ASN A 222 -17.16 -4.19 24.53
N ASP A 223 -17.40 -5.27 25.26
CA ASP A 223 -17.03 -6.61 24.82
C ASP A 223 -17.86 -7.03 23.60
N ALA A 224 -19.15 -6.69 23.59
CA ALA A 224 -20.02 -6.95 22.45
C ALA A 224 -19.54 -6.23 21.18
N MET A 225 -19.15 -4.96 21.28
CA MET A 225 -18.56 -4.21 20.15
C MET A 225 -17.22 -4.80 19.70
N LYS A 226 -16.36 -5.23 20.64
CA LYS A 226 -15.08 -5.88 20.33
C LYS A 226 -15.26 -7.16 19.51
N CYS A 227 -16.30 -7.94 19.77
CA CYS A 227 -16.61 -9.14 18.97
C CYS A 227 -16.79 -8.85 17.48
N TRP A 228 -17.13 -7.60 17.12
CA TRP A 228 -17.34 -7.15 15.75
C TRP A 228 -16.11 -6.45 15.15
N THR A 229 -14.92 -6.64 15.73
CA THR A 229 -13.65 -6.20 15.17
C THR A 229 -13.06 -7.24 14.22
N ILE A 230 -12.30 -6.79 13.21
CA ILE A 230 -11.64 -7.70 12.26
C ILE A 230 -10.74 -8.71 12.99
N THR A 231 -9.95 -8.23 13.95
CA THR A 231 -9.07 -9.10 14.75
C THR A 231 -9.88 -10.13 15.52
N SER A 232 -10.92 -9.71 16.25
CA SER A 232 -11.75 -10.65 17.00
C SER A 232 -12.44 -11.67 16.10
N ILE A 233 -12.96 -11.26 14.94
CA ILE A 233 -13.64 -12.16 14.00
C ILE A 233 -12.65 -13.15 13.39
N ASP A 234 -11.49 -12.67 12.96
CA ASP A 234 -10.45 -13.52 12.38
C ASP A 234 -9.92 -14.51 13.43
N ASP A 235 -9.76 -14.11 14.69
CA ASP A 235 -9.34 -15.01 15.78
C ASP A 235 -10.44 -16.02 16.16
N THR A 236 -11.71 -15.65 16.02
CA THR A 236 -12.85 -16.47 16.45
C THR A 236 -13.26 -17.54 15.43
N LEU A 237 -13.25 -17.19 14.13
CA LEU A 237 -13.83 -18.03 13.07
C LEU A 237 -12.76 -18.69 12.19
N ALA A 238 -13.00 -19.93 11.79
CA ALA A 238 -12.08 -20.72 10.98
C ALA A 238 -11.92 -20.18 9.55
N SER A 239 -13.02 -19.67 8.97
CA SER A 239 -13.07 -19.24 7.57
C SER A 239 -13.99 -18.02 7.43
N VAL A 240 -13.38 -16.88 7.10
CA VAL A 240 -14.05 -15.58 6.99
C VAL A 240 -13.69 -14.86 5.70
N ALA A 241 -14.64 -14.10 5.17
CA ALA A 241 -14.45 -13.26 4.00
C ALA A 241 -14.93 -11.84 4.31
N PHE A 242 -14.05 -10.86 4.11
CA PHE A 242 -14.38 -9.45 4.31
C PHE A 242 -14.67 -8.76 2.98
N GLU A 243 -15.79 -8.04 2.92
CA GLU A 243 -16.21 -7.24 1.79
C GLU A 243 -16.14 -5.74 2.10
N ALA A 244 -15.61 -4.98 1.15
CA ALA A 244 -15.54 -3.54 1.23
C ALA A 244 -16.93 -2.91 1.05
N CYS A 245 -17.27 -1.94 1.91
CA CYS A 245 -18.44 -1.09 1.75
C CYS A 245 -18.02 0.22 1.09
N ASN A 246 -18.85 0.76 0.19
CA ASN A 246 -18.60 2.05 -0.47
C ASN A 246 -19.44 3.19 0.10
N SER A 247 -20.30 2.92 1.09
CA SER A 247 -21.18 3.93 1.65
C SER A 247 -20.39 4.96 2.45
N GLY A 248 -20.69 6.24 2.24
CA GLY A 248 -19.98 7.35 2.90
C GLY A 248 -18.58 7.62 2.37
N LEU A 249 -18.09 6.88 1.36
CA LEU A 249 -16.84 7.22 0.69
C LEU A 249 -17.07 8.30 -0.37
N HIS A 250 -16.19 9.30 -0.36
CA HIS A 250 -16.15 10.35 -1.36
C HIS A 250 -14.99 10.11 -2.33
N ASP A 251 -15.03 10.78 -3.48
CA ASP A 251 -13.86 10.89 -4.34
C ASP A 251 -12.95 12.05 -3.94
N ASN A 252 -11.85 12.16 -4.68
CA ASN A 252 -10.88 13.25 -4.59
C ASN A 252 -11.43 14.64 -4.97
N THR A 253 -12.70 14.74 -5.36
CA THR A 253 -13.40 16.01 -5.61
C THR A 253 -14.41 16.35 -4.50
N GLY A 254 -14.49 15.54 -3.44
CA GLY A 254 -15.45 15.72 -2.33
C GLY A 254 -16.89 15.34 -2.71
N VAL A 255 -17.10 14.78 -3.90
CA VAL A 255 -18.42 14.36 -4.38
C VAL A 255 -18.59 12.88 -4.08
N THR A 256 -19.73 12.49 -3.51
CA THR A 256 -20.11 11.07 -3.41
C THR A 256 -20.36 10.54 -4.83
N PRO A 257 -19.47 9.71 -5.40
CA PRO A 257 -19.57 9.40 -6.82
C PRO A 257 -20.75 8.49 -7.07
N GLY A 258 -21.59 8.84 -8.04
CA GLY A 258 -22.57 7.93 -8.60
C GLY A 258 -21.88 6.71 -9.21
N ARG A 259 -21.88 5.60 -8.46
CA ARG A 259 -21.33 4.25 -8.76
C ARG A 259 -19.83 4.02 -8.46
N MET A 260 -19.50 3.89 -7.18
CA MET A 260 -18.28 3.21 -6.70
C MET A 260 -18.48 1.70 -6.49
N GLY A 261 -19.11 0.99 -7.43
CA GLY A 261 -19.52 -0.41 -7.25
C GLY A 261 -21.00 -0.58 -6.82
N PRO A 262 -21.42 -1.78 -6.38
CA PRO A 262 -22.80 -2.01 -5.93
C PRO A 262 -23.15 -1.08 -4.76
N LYS A 263 -24.35 -0.50 -4.75
CA LYS A 263 -24.78 0.38 -3.64
C LYS A 263 -24.83 -0.44 -2.35
N SER A 264 -23.96 -0.14 -1.39
CA SER A 264 -24.04 -0.67 -0.03
C SER A 264 -24.75 0.33 0.90
N LYS A 265 -25.53 -0.17 1.86
CA LYS A 265 -26.11 0.68 2.92
C LYS A 265 -25.01 1.15 3.88
N ALA A 266 -25.13 2.38 4.40
CA ALA A 266 -24.26 2.85 5.47
C ALA A 266 -24.44 1.99 6.73
N PHE A 267 -23.44 1.97 7.60
CA PHE A 267 -23.51 1.18 8.83
C PHE A 267 -24.63 1.65 9.76
N LEU A 268 -24.84 2.96 9.86
CA LEU A 268 -25.99 3.55 10.55
C LEU A 268 -27.32 3.01 9.99
N ASP A 269 -27.50 3.02 8.67
CA ASP A 269 -28.73 2.55 8.00
C ASP A 269 -28.95 1.03 8.15
N ARG A 270 -27.88 0.27 8.44
CA ARG A 270 -27.97 -1.17 8.71
C ARG A 270 -28.60 -1.45 10.06
N CYS A 271 -28.67 -0.48 10.98
CA CYS A 271 -29.35 -0.68 12.27
C CYS A 271 -30.78 -1.19 12.06
N SER A 272 -31.54 -0.60 11.14
CA SER A 272 -32.92 -1.04 10.78
C SER A 272 -33.03 -2.48 10.26
N LEU A 273 -31.93 -3.07 9.77
CA LEU A 273 -31.92 -4.46 9.33
C LEU A 273 -31.85 -5.44 10.51
N PHE A 274 -31.10 -5.08 11.55
CA PHE A 274 -30.87 -5.92 12.73
C PHE A 274 -31.85 -5.58 13.88
N PHE A 275 -32.31 -4.33 13.94
CA PHE A 275 -33.32 -3.82 14.86
C PHE A 275 -34.49 -3.25 14.05
N PRO A 276 -35.29 -4.11 13.40
CA PRO A 276 -36.43 -3.68 12.60
C PRO A 276 -37.58 -3.16 13.47
N ASP A 277 -38.37 -2.23 12.94
CA ASP A 277 -39.58 -1.73 13.61
C ASP A 277 -40.60 -2.86 13.85
N PRO A 278 -41.49 -2.75 14.86
CA PRO A 278 -42.47 -3.79 15.18
C PRO A 278 -43.40 -4.15 14.01
N ASP A 279 -43.73 -3.15 13.19
CA ASP A 279 -44.62 -3.30 12.04
C ASP A 279 -43.90 -3.82 10.78
N ALA A 280 -42.58 -4.04 10.83
CA ALA A 280 -41.84 -4.47 9.66
C ALA A 280 -42.18 -5.92 9.30
N SER A 281 -42.46 -6.17 8.02
CA SER A 281 -42.78 -7.51 7.53
C SER A 281 -41.55 -8.43 7.63
N HIS A 282 -41.71 -9.60 8.24
CA HIS A 282 -40.72 -10.68 8.19
C HIS A 282 -41.38 -11.98 7.73
N LYS A 283 -40.56 -12.93 7.25
CA LYS A 283 -41.06 -14.25 6.82
C LYS A 283 -40.97 -15.21 8.00
N GLU A 284 -42.09 -15.84 8.37
CA GLU A 284 -42.18 -16.82 9.48
C GLU A 284 -41.16 -17.97 9.36
N LYS A 285 -40.83 -18.38 8.14
CA LYS A 285 -39.85 -19.47 7.88
C LYS A 285 -38.41 -18.97 7.67
N SER A 286 -38.12 -17.70 7.95
CA SER A 286 -36.76 -17.17 7.81
C SER A 286 -35.92 -17.42 9.06
N GLN A 287 -34.61 -17.39 8.92
CA GLN A 287 -33.70 -17.42 10.07
C GLN A 287 -33.94 -16.28 11.07
N TRP A 288 -34.60 -15.21 10.63
CA TRP A 288 -34.95 -14.09 11.49
C TRP A 288 -36.09 -14.43 12.45
N SER A 289 -37.05 -15.31 12.12
CA SER A 289 -38.25 -15.51 12.95
C SER A 289 -37.94 -15.92 14.38
N THR A 290 -36.93 -16.77 14.59
CA THR A 290 -36.49 -17.17 15.93
C THR A 290 -36.00 -16.00 16.79
N LEU A 291 -35.53 -14.91 16.17
CA LEU A 291 -35.10 -13.70 16.87
C LEU A 291 -36.26 -12.74 17.18
N TRP A 292 -37.36 -12.86 16.43
CA TRP A 292 -38.58 -12.04 16.55
C TRP A 292 -39.56 -12.58 17.61
N GLU A 293 -39.42 -13.83 18.00
CA GLU A 293 -40.32 -14.52 18.93
C GLU A 293 -39.64 -14.82 20.28
N GLY A 294 -40.46 -14.98 21.34
CA GLY A 294 -40.01 -15.45 22.65
C GLY A 294 -38.89 -14.61 23.28
N ASP A 295 -37.74 -15.26 23.50
CA ASP A 295 -36.54 -14.68 24.12
C ASP A 295 -35.54 -14.09 23.10
N GLY A 296 -35.96 -13.96 21.84
CA GLY A 296 -35.16 -13.31 20.80
C GLY A 296 -34.89 -11.84 21.10
N TYR A 297 -33.70 -11.34 20.73
CA TYR A 297 -33.32 -9.95 21.01
C TYR A 297 -34.20 -8.93 20.26
N ILE A 298 -34.79 -9.31 19.12
CA ILE A 298 -35.73 -8.44 18.38
C ILE A 298 -37.06 -8.40 19.13
N ALA A 299 -37.55 -9.53 19.65
CA ALA A 299 -38.72 -9.56 20.52
C ALA A 299 -38.53 -8.69 21.77
N GLU A 300 -37.35 -8.74 22.38
CA GLU A 300 -37.00 -7.90 23.52
C GLU A 300 -36.95 -6.41 23.15
N PHE A 301 -36.35 -6.06 22.00
CA PHE A 301 -36.34 -4.71 21.46
C PHE A 301 -37.78 -4.17 21.27
N HIS A 302 -38.68 -4.96 20.69
CA HIS A 302 -40.09 -4.58 20.50
C HIS A 302 -40.83 -4.41 21.82
N ARG A 303 -40.59 -5.31 22.79
CA ARG A 303 -41.16 -5.20 24.15
C ARG A 303 -40.65 -3.96 24.89
N MET A 304 -39.40 -3.56 24.67
CA MET A 304 -38.85 -2.33 25.23
C MET A 304 -39.52 -1.10 24.62
N MET A 305 -39.68 -1.07 23.28
CA MET A 305 -40.32 0.06 22.60
C MET A 305 -41.78 0.25 22.99
N LYS A 306 -42.55 -0.83 23.19
CA LYS A 306 -43.97 -0.76 23.59
C LYS A 306 -44.24 0.09 24.85
N ASN A 307 -43.25 0.20 25.74
CA ASN A 307 -43.36 0.95 27.00
C ASN A 307 -42.69 2.33 26.94
N MET A 308 -42.14 2.72 25.79
CA MET A 308 -41.46 4.00 25.58
C MET A 308 -42.39 5.00 24.88
N ASN A 309 -42.16 6.28 25.11
CA ASN A 309 -42.75 7.33 24.29
C ASN A 309 -41.92 7.59 23.02
N GLU A 310 -42.46 8.37 22.07
CA GLU A 310 -41.80 8.63 20.78
C GLU A 310 -40.37 9.21 20.93
N ASP A 311 -40.15 10.11 21.88
CA ASP A 311 -38.83 10.69 22.13
C ASP A 311 -37.82 9.66 22.66
N GLN A 312 -38.26 8.78 23.56
CA GLN A 312 -37.45 7.69 24.09
C GLN A 312 -37.13 6.65 23.03
N GLU A 313 -38.10 6.29 22.19
CA GLU A 313 -37.88 5.39 21.05
C GLU A 313 -36.86 5.96 20.08
N ALA A 314 -37.01 7.24 19.71
CA ALA A 314 -36.07 7.94 18.83
C ALA A 314 -34.66 7.96 19.44
N SER A 315 -34.56 8.27 20.73
CA SER A 315 -33.27 8.28 21.45
C SER A 315 -32.63 6.90 21.54
N LEU A 316 -33.41 5.83 21.75
CA LEU A 316 -32.91 4.45 21.76
C LEU A 316 -32.39 4.05 20.38
N LYS A 317 -33.16 4.31 19.32
CA LYS A 317 -32.77 4.04 17.93
C LYS A 317 -31.52 4.82 17.55
N GLN A 318 -31.42 6.09 17.95
CA GLN A 318 -30.23 6.90 17.74
C GLN A 318 -29.00 6.29 18.42
N GLY A 319 -29.13 5.85 19.68
CA GLY A 319 -28.05 5.19 20.41
C GLY A 319 -27.60 3.88 19.77
N LEU A 320 -28.54 3.05 19.30
CA LEU A 320 -28.22 1.84 18.53
C LEU A 320 -27.49 2.17 17.22
N CYS A 321 -28.00 3.13 16.45
CA CYS A 321 -27.38 3.61 15.22
C CYS A 321 -25.94 4.11 15.43
N GLN A 322 -25.68 4.82 16.54
CA GLN A 322 -24.34 5.29 16.90
C GLN A 322 -23.39 4.14 17.25
N VAL A 323 -23.88 3.10 17.95
CA VAL A 323 -23.07 1.88 18.14
C VAL A 323 -22.72 1.26 16.79
N PHE A 324 -23.68 1.16 15.87
CA PHE A 324 -23.47 0.59 14.54
C PHE A 324 -22.45 1.38 13.70
N SER A 325 -22.44 2.71 13.78
CA SER A 325 -21.41 3.52 13.10
C SER A 325 -20.00 3.27 13.62
N ASP A 326 -19.88 2.77 14.85
CA ASP A 326 -18.60 2.53 15.53
C ASP A 326 -18.14 1.06 15.46
N LEU A 327 -18.87 0.18 14.77
CA LEU A 327 -18.45 -1.20 14.53
C LEU A 327 -17.52 -1.29 13.31
N HIS A 328 -16.45 -2.08 13.42
CA HIS A 328 -15.55 -2.35 12.29
C HIS A 328 -16.21 -3.15 11.17
N CYS A 329 -17.04 -4.12 11.53
CA CYS A 329 -17.69 -4.98 10.56
C CYS A 329 -19.00 -5.54 11.11
N LEU A 330 -19.87 -5.92 10.19
CA LEU A 330 -21.14 -6.58 10.47
C LEU A 330 -21.30 -7.73 9.48
N PRO A 331 -22.13 -8.74 9.81
CA PRO A 331 -22.49 -9.75 8.84
C PRO A 331 -23.10 -9.10 7.60
N ALA A 332 -22.84 -9.65 6.42
CA ALA A 332 -23.33 -9.09 5.15
C ALA A 332 -24.86 -9.15 4.99
N SER A 333 -25.58 -9.61 6.02
CA SER A 333 -26.99 -9.96 6.13
C SER A 333 -27.94 -9.26 5.14
N GLY A 334 -28.98 -10.00 4.75
CA GLY A 334 -30.08 -9.50 3.95
C GLY A 334 -31.32 -10.35 4.25
N ALA A 335 -31.85 -11.04 3.23
CA ALA A 335 -32.94 -11.99 3.44
C ALA A 335 -32.59 -13.15 4.39
N ARG A 336 -31.28 -13.42 4.59
CA ARG A 336 -30.74 -14.37 5.56
C ARG A 336 -29.85 -13.63 6.55
N VAL A 337 -29.77 -14.15 7.77
CA VAL A 337 -28.91 -13.61 8.83
C VAL A 337 -27.45 -13.78 8.44
N TRP A 338 -27.05 -15.01 8.07
CA TRP A 338 -25.68 -15.32 7.66
C TRP A 338 -25.58 -15.62 6.16
N ILE A 339 -24.63 -14.97 5.50
CA ILE A 339 -24.28 -15.22 4.09
C ILE A 339 -22.95 -15.96 4.06
N ARG A 340 -22.90 -17.06 3.29
CA ARG A 340 -21.68 -17.83 3.04
C ARG A 340 -21.27 -17.69 1.58
N LYS A 341 -19.96 -17.63 1.34
CA LYS A 341 -19.37 -17.69 0.01
C LYS A 341 -18.27 -18.75 0.01
N ASN A 342 -18.47 -19.79 -0.77
CA ASN A 342 -17.76 -21.06 -0.60
C ASN A 342 -17.95 -21.53 0.86
N ASP A 343 -16.87 -21.67 1.62
CA ASP A 343 -16.90 -22.05 3.05
C ASP A 343 -16.63 -20.90 4.02
N ALA A 344 -16.62 -19.65 3.54
CA ALA A 344 -16.34 -18.48 4.37
C ALA A 344 -17.61 -17.72 4.75
N ILE A 345 -17.70 -17.32 6.01
CA ILE A 345 -18.75 -16.41 6.50
C ILE A 345 -18.41 -14.98 6.04
N VAL A 346 -19.38 -14.31 5.42
CA VAL A 346 -19.15 -13.00 4.79
C VAL A 346 -19.50 -11.86 5.74
N PHE A 347 -18.53 -11.00 5.99
CA PHE A 347 -18.67 -9.75 6.74
C PHE A 347 -18.44 -8.55 5.83
N VAL A 348 -19.23 -7.49 6.03
CA VAL A 348 -19.00 -6.19 5.40
C VAL A 348 -18.22 -5.33 6.39
N THR A 349 -17.23 -4.59 5.89
CA THR A 349 -16.38 -3.69 6.67
C THR A 349 -16.85 -2.25 6.61
N ASN A 350 -16.64 -1.50 7.69
CA ASN A 350 -17.10 -0.13 7.86
C ASN A 350 -16.11 0.88 7.26
N PRO A 351 -16.53 1.70 6.27
CA PRO A 351 -15.64 2.63 5.59
C PRO A 351 -15.07 3.73 6.47
N ALA A 352 -15.75 4.07 7.58
CA ALA A 352 -15.27 5.06 8.55
C ALA A 352 -13.89 4.70 9.13
N PHE A 353 -13.51 3.42 9.10
CA PHE A 353 -12.25 2.91 9.62
C PHE A 353 -11.20 2.66 8.54
N TYR A 354 -11.46 2.97 7.27
CA TYR A 354 -10.46 2.77 6.22
C TYR A 354 -9.30 3.76 6.35
N ARG A 355 -8.08 3.25 6.20
CA ARG A 355 -6.83 4.01 6.13
C ARG A 355 -6.63 4.61 4.73
N ILE A 356 -7.60 5.42 4.30
CA ILE A 356 -7.65 6.14 3.02
C ILE A 356 -8.32 7.49 3.24
N ASP A 357 -8.02 8.49 2.41
CA ASP A 357 -8.72 9.78 2.46
C ASP A 357 -9.97 9.75 1.58
N CYS A 358 -9.84 9.20 0.37
CA CYS A 358 -10.93 9.12 -0.59
C CYS A 358 -10.64 8.01 -1.61
N VAL A 359 -11.59 7.73 -2.51
CA VAL A 359 -11.38 6.77 -3.59
C VAL A 359 -11.15 7.51 -4.91
N GLY A 360 -10.03 7.22 -5.58
CA GLY A 360 -9.68 7.86 -6.83
C GLY A 360 -10.63 7.49 -7.99
N ARG A 361 -11.09 8.49 -8.75
CA ARG A 361 -11.90 8.30 -9.98
C ARG A 361 -11.14 7.64 -11.14
N ASN A 362 -9.81 7.58 -11.08
CA ASN A 362 -8.97 7.16 -12.20
C ASN A 362 -8.76 5.65 -12.25
N GLY A 363 -9.83 4.92 -12.54
CA GLY A 363 -9.69 3.79 -13.45
C GLY A 363 -9.41 4.34 -14.84
N LYS A 364 -8.16 4.68 -15.18
CA LYS A 364 -7.75 4.45 -16.56
C LYS A 364 -8.11 2.99 -16.79
N SER A 365 -9.12 2.73 -17.63
CA SER A 365 -9.25 1.44 -18.28
C SER A 365 -7.83 1.03 -18.63
N GLN A 366 -7.34 -0.05 -18.04
CA GLN A 366 -6.11 -0.64 -18.52
C GLN A 366 -6.39 -1.02 -19.98
N ARG A 367 -6.12 -0.09 -20.90
CA ARG A 367 -5.50 -0.44 -22.16
C ARG A 367 -4.38 -1.36 -21.75
N ARG A 368 -4.52 -2.65 -22.06
CA ARG A 368 -3.53 -3.68 -21.84
C ARG A 368 -2.17 -3.14 -22.26
N ALA A 369 -1.40 -2.65 -21.28
CA ALA A 369 0.03 -2.51 -21.44
C ALA A 369 0.57 -3.94 -21.40
N PRO A 370 1.48 -4.32 -22.31
CA PRO A 370 2.02 -5.66 -22.33
C PRO A 370 2.75 -5.91 -21.00
N ARG A 371 2.37 -7.01 -20.34
CA ARG A 371 2.98 -7.53 -19.11
C ARG A 371 4.51 -7.47 -19.20
N ALA A 372 5.12 -6.62 -18.39
CA ALA A 372 6.46 -6.87 -17.86
C ALA A 372 6.30 -7.31 -16.40
N ARG A 373 5.92 -8.59 -16.20
CA ARG A 373 6.13 -9.25 -14.91
C ARG A 373 7.61 -9.62 -14.84
N ARG A 374 8.37 -8.94 -13.97
CA ARG A 374 9.64 -9.48 -13.48
C ARG A 374 9.37 -10.14 -12.12
N THR A 375 8.63 -11.24 -12.15
CA THR A 375 8.66 -12.25 -11.09
C THR A 375 9.97 -13.01 -11.23
N LEU A 376 10.80 -12.99 -10.18
CA LEU A 376 11.89 -13.95 -10.00
C LEU A 376 11.29 -15.36 -10.15
N LYS A 377 11.64 -16.07 -11.22
CA LYS A 377 11.26 -17.47 -11.42
C LYS A 377 12.24 -18.33 -10.61
N LEU A 378 11.79 -18.82 -9.46
CA LEU A 378 12.51 -19.85 -8.69
C LEU A 378 12.46 -21.25 -9.33
N ILE A 379 11.85 -21.42 -10.52
CA ILE A 379 11.69 -22.73 -11.17
C ILE A 379 11.98 -22.59 -12.67
N LYS A 380 12.93 -23.39 -13.17
CA LYS A 380 13.28 -23.46 -14.59
C LYS A 380 12.05 -23.89 -15.39
N GLY A 381 11.74 -23.17 -16.48
CA GLY A 381 10.64 -23.54 -17.35
C GLY A 381 10.92 -24.89 -18.04
N LYS A 382 9.88 -25.68 -18.29
CA LYS A 382 9.95 -27.04 -18.87
C LYS A 382 10.88 -27.17 -20.09
N HIS A 383 10.95 -26.15 -20.97
CA HIS A 383 11.85 -26.15 -22.12
C HIS A 383 13.32 -25.85 -21.79
N ILE A 384 13.59 -25.08 -20.75
CA ILE A 384 14.95 -24.80 -20.25
C ILE A 384 15.44 -26.01 -19.45
N PHE A 385 14.56 -26.60 -18.62
CA PHE A 385 14.82 -27.86 -17.95
C PHE A 385 15.06 -29.00 -18.96
N ALA A 386 14.26 -29.09 -20.03
CA ALA A 386 14.48 -30.08 -21.09
C ALA A 386 15.75 -29.82 -21.91
N ALA A 387 16.18 -28.56 -22.08
CA ALA A 387 17.45 -28.24 -22.72
C ALA A 387 18.65 -28.64 -21.82
N ASP A 388 18.58 -28.34 -20.52
CA ASP A 388 19.59 -28.74 -19.53
C ASP A 388 19.64 -30.27 -19.35
N LEU A 389 18.50 -30.96 -19.45
CA LEU A 389 18.39 -32.43 -19.39
C LEU A 389 18.94 -33.11 -20.66
N MET A 390 18.92 -32.42 -21.80
CA MET A 390 19.53 -32.87 -23.05
C MET A 390 21.04 -32.62 -23.07
N ASP A 391 21.53 -31.58 -22.37
CA ASP A 391 22.96 -31.32 -22.17
C ASP A 391 23.61 -32.24 -21.12
N SER A 392 22.82 -32.93 -20.29
CA SER A 392 23.33 -33.84 -19.23
C SER A 392 23.56 -35.29 -19.66
N HIS A 393 23.28 -35.66 -20.92
CA HIS A 393 23.51 -37.01 -21.43
C HIS A 393 24.57 -37.01 -22.54
N PRO A 394 25.77 -37.58 -22.29
CA PRO A 394 26.68 -37.92 -23.36
C PRO A 394 26.18 -39.20 -24.04
N PHE A 395 26.10 -39.15 -25.37
CA PHE A 395 25.84 -40.22 -26.36
C PHE A 395 24.53 -40.14 -27.17
N ASP A 396 24.73 -39.79 -28.44
CA ASP A 396 24.03 -40.15 -29.68
C ASP A 396 22.51 -40.01 -29.81
N THR A 397 22.09 -39.06 -30.66
CA THR A 397 21.75 -39.36 -32.07
C THR A 397 21.31 -38.09 -32.86
N ASP A 398 22.04 -37.83 -33.94
CA ASP A 398 21.52 -37.50 -35.28
C ASP A 398 20.80 -36.16 -35.57
N GLY A 399 21.60 -35.14 -35.89
CA GLY A 399 21.69 -34.59 -37.27
C GLY A 399 20.52 -33.83 -37.94
N ASN A 400 19.25 -33.98 -37.56
CA ASN A 400 18.13 -33.61 -38.46
C ASN A 400 17.12 -32.55 -37.99
N LEU A 401 17.23 -32.00 -36.77
CA LEU A 401 16.23 -31.03 -36.27
C LEU A 401 16.57 -29.54 -36.54
N ARG A 402 17.81 -29.21 -36.92
CA ARG A 402 18.27 -27.82 -37.08
C ARG A 402 17.83 -27.11 -38.37
N ARG A 403 17.25 -27.82 -39.36
CA ARG A 403 16.87 -27.22 -40.66
C ARG A 403 15.42 -26.71 -40.77
N LYS A 404 14.54 -26.93 -39.78
CA LYS A 404 13.11 -26.54 -39.87
C LYS A 404 12.79 -25.13 -39.37
N THR A 405 13.66 -24.44 -38.63
CA THR A 405 13.39 -23.11 -38.05
C THR A 405 13.71 -21.94 -38.97
N GLU A 406 14.70 -22.05 -39.85
CA GLU A 406 15.11 -20.97 -40.76
C GLU A 406 14.03 -20.67 -41.83
N ARG A 407 13.39 -21.72 -42.33
CA ARG A 407 12.37 -21.63 -43.41
C ARG A 407 11.06 -21.03 -42.91
N GLN A 408 10.72 -21.22 -41.63
CA GLN A 408 9.57 -20.58 -40.98
C GLN A 408 9.83 -19.10 -40.70
N LYS A 409 11.03 -18.73 -40.22
CA LYS A 409 11.40 -17.33 -39.99
C LYS A 409 11.33 -16.48 -41.27
N ARG A 410 11.78 -17.02 -42.41
CA ARG A 410 11.68 -16.32 -43.70
C ARG A 410 10.23 -16.11 -44.17
N ARG A 411 9.32 -17.07 -43.90
CA ARG A 411 7.90 -16.95 -44.26
C ARG A 411 7.16 -15.89 -43.42
N GLU A 412 7.53 -15.73 -42.16
CA GLU A 412 6.93 -14.72 -41.27
C GLU A 412 7.37 -13.29 -41.62
N ILE A 413 8.64 -13.10 -42.00
CA ILE A 413 9.16 -11.80 -42.43
C ILE A 413 8.45 -11.34 -43.72
N HIS A 414 8.23 -12.25 -44.67
CA HIS A 414 7.58 -11.89 -45.93
C HIS A 414 6.08 -11.55 -45.76
N LYS A 415 5.37 -12.23 -44.84
CA LYS A 415 3.98 -11.90 -44.45
C LYS A 415 3.87 -10.51 -43.79
N LYS A 416 4.86 -10.12 -42.99
CA LYS A 416 4.86 -8.79 -42.35
C LYS A 416 5.06 -7.66 -43.37
N MET A 417 5.92 -7.86 -44.36
CA MET A 417 6.14 -6.86 -45.43
C MET A 417 4.92 -6.67 -46.35
N THR A 418 4.13 -7.73 -46.58
CA THR A 418 2.92 -7.65 -47.42
C THR A 418 1.74 -6.98 -46.72
N MET A 419 1.61 -7.11 -45.40
CA MET A 419 0.56 -6.42 -44.64
C MET A 419 0.82 -4.91 -44.49
N ALA A 420 2.08 -4.49 -44.37
CA ALA A 420 2.45 -3.08 -44.26
C ALA A 420 2.07 -2.25 -45.52
N LYS A 421 2.12 -2.85 -46.72
CA LYS A 421 1.71 -2.19 -47.98
C LYS A 421 0.20 -2.05 -48.16
N ARG A 422 -0.64 -2.77 -47.40
CA ARG A 422 -2.11 -2.71 -47.52
C ARG A 422 -2.73 -1.56 -46.71
N ASN A 423 -2.05 -1.03 -45.70
CA ASN A 423 -2.55 0.02 -44.81
C ASN A 423 -2.33 1.47 -45.30
N ASN A 424 -1.73 1.68 -46.47
CA ASN A 424 -1.52 3.01 -47.06
C ASN A 424 -2.55 3.39 -48.14
N ARG A 425 -3.69 2.71 -48.23
CA ARG A 425 -4.79 3.14 -49.12
C ARG A 425 -5.68 4.14 -48.40
N VAL A 426 -5.74 5.36 -48.94
CA VAL A 426 -6.69 6.41 -48.53
C VAL A 426 -8.11 5.87 -48.67
N PRO A 427 -8.95 5.89 -47.62
CA PRO A 427 -10.34 5.46 -47.71
C PRO A 427 -11.16 6.44 -48.57
N PRO A 428 -12.19 5.98 -49.30
CA PRO A 428 -13.04 6.86 -50.10
C PRO A 428 -13.84 7.82 -49.19
N PRO A 429 -14.10 9.06 -49.65
CA PRO A 429 -14.77 10.06 -48.83
C PRO A 429 -16.23 9.68 -48.53
N PRO A 430 -16.76 10.02 -47.34
CA PRO A 430 -18.11 9.65 -46.94
C PRO A 430 -19.17 10.44 -47.72
N ARG A 431 -20.16 9.73 -48.27
CA ARG A 431 -21.34 10.35 -48.92
C ARG A 431 -22.10 11.20 -47.90
N LEU A 432 -22.19 12.50 -48.17
CA LEU A 432 -23.03 13.45 -47.43
C LEU A 432 -24.50 13.01 -47.48
N ARG A 433 -25.07 12.61 -46.33
CA ARG A 433 -26.52 12.50 -46.15
C ARG A 433 -27.12 13.89 -46.28
N LYS A 434 -27.96 14.11 -47.30
CA LYS A 434 -28.81 15.30 -47.43
C LYS A 434 -29.63 15.48 -46.15
N LYS A 435 -29.40 16.58 -45.44
CA LYS A 435 -30.31 17.11 -44.42
C LYS A 435 -31.63 17.49 -45.11
N SER A 436 -32.72 16.83 -44.74
CA SER A 436 -34.06 17.39 -44.95
C SER A 436 -34.16 18.68 -44.13
N ARG A 437 -34.52 19.77 -44.81
CA ARG A 437 -34.74 21.09 -44.21
C ARG A 437 -36.07 21.10 -43.44
N PRO A 438 -36.19 21.89 -42.35
CA PRO A 438 -37.47 22.24 -41.77
C PRO A 438 -38.20 23.30 -42.62
N PHE A 439 -39.53 23.27 -42.51
CA PHE A 439 -40.56 24.15 -43.09
C PHE A 439 -40.25 25.65 -43.18
N PRO A 440 -40.91 26.35 -44.12
CA PRO A 440 -41.43 27.68 -43.89
C PRO A 440 -42.97 27.70 -43.91
N MET A 441 -43.55 28.19 -42.82
CA MET A 441 -44.90 28.78 -42.78
C MET A 441 -44.89 30.15 -43.45
N ARG A 442 -45.92 30.42 -44.27
CA ARG A 442 -46.59 31.70 -44.54
C ARG A 442 -47.66 31.42 -45.62
N ALA A 443 -48.86 31.99 -45.65
CA ALA A 443 -49.48 33.05 -44.86
C ALA A 443 -51.02 33.00 -45.06
N SER A 444 -51.74 33.58 -44.09
CA SER A 444 -52.92 34.44 -44.26
C SER A 444 -54.03 34.06 -45.25
N GLU A 445 -55.20 33.74 -44.70
CA GLU A 445 -56.46 34.27 -45.23
C GLU A 445 -57.25 34.92 -44.08
N HIS A 446 -57.52 36.21 -44.26
CA HIS A 446 -58.51 37.01 -43.56
C HIS A 446 -59.91 36.62 -44.04
N VAL A 447 -60.86 36.37 -43.13
CA VAL A 447 -62.25 36.83 -43.29
C VAL A 447 -62.79 37.20 -41.90
N ALA A 448 -63.18 38.46 -41.78
CA ALA A 448 -63.95 39.02 -40.67
C ALA A 448 -65.45 38.73 -40.87
N ARG A 449 -66.18 38.57 -39.76
CA ARG A 449 -67.64 38.76 -39.59
C ARG A 449 -67.89 38.63 -38.09
N ASP A 450 -67.95 39.76 -37.39
CA ASP A 450 -69.15 40.59 -37.15
C ASP A 450 -69.95 40.08 -35.94
N ASP A 451 -70.06 41.01 -34.99
CA ASP A 451 -70.88 40.98 -33.80
C ASP A 451 -72.36 40.73 -34.14
N GLU A 452 -73.04 39.96 -33.30
CA GLU A 452 -74.43 40.26 -32.95
C GLU A 452 -74.76 39.68 -31.57
N MET A 453 -75.11 40.60 -30.66
CA MET A 453 -75.86 40.37 -29.44
C MET A 453 -77.34 40.17 -29.82
N GLU A 454 -77.99 39.14 -29.27
CA GLU A 454 -79.42 39.13 -28.88
C GLU A 454 -79.61 37.94 -27.91
N VAL A 455 -79.88 38.19 -26.62
CA VAL A 455 -81.21 38.19 -25.96
C VAL A 455 -81.92 36.83 -26.07
N ASP A 456 -81.70 35.93 -25.12
CA ASP A 456 -82.59 35.58 -23.98
C ASP A 456 -81.99 34.43 -23.13
#